data_AF-A0A848EFE2-F1
#
_entry.id   AF-A0A848EFE2-F1
#
_cell.length_a   1.000
_cell.length_b   1.000
_cell.length_c   1.000
_cell.angle_alpha   90.00
_cell.angle_beta   90.00
_cell.angle_gamma   90.00
#
_symmetry.space_group_name_H-M   'P 1'
#
loop_
_entity.id
_entity.type
_entity.pdbx_description
1 polymer ?
#
loop_
_entity_poly.entity_id
_entity_poly.type
_entity_poly.pdbx_seq_one_letter_code
_entity_poly.pdbx_strand_id
1 'polypeptide(L)'
;MSRSLGVLLALVLALTACSEDFTEAKPANGGNERTLSRTELRWCMFNDIRIEAARPDMRGAKQGQVQAFNAAVTEWNAACRAYRYSRGDREAVQRQIEARRQQLETEGKARFSVREAGG
;
A
#
# COMPACT_ATOMS: atom_id res chain seq x y z
N MET A 1 -12.54 -48.58 -7.08
CA MET A 1 -11.65 -47.60 -7.75
C MET A 1 -12.43 -46.30 -7.92
N SER A 2 -11.76 -45.15 -7.81
CA SER A 2 -12.31 -43.79 -8.02
C SER A 2 -13.20 -43.17 -6.93
N ARG A 3 -12.67 -43.00 -5.71
CA ARG A 3 -13.10 -41.91 -4.81
C ARG A 3 -11.99 -40.92 -4.44
N SER A 4 -10.73 -41.25 -4.75
CA SER A 4 -9.57 -40.43 -4.39
C SER A 4 -9.31 -39.25 -5.32
N LEU A 5 -9.78 -39.28 -6.59
CA LEU A 5 -9.56 -38.17 -7.52
C LEU A 5 -10.38 -36.92 -7.17
N GLY A 6 -11.59 -37.07 -6.64
CA GLY A 6 -12.49 -35.93 -6.34
C GLY A 6 -12.03 -35.10 -5.14
N VAL A 7 -11.42 -35.74 -4.14
CA VAL A 7 -10.88 -35.06 -2.94
C VAL A 7 -9.58 -34.32 -3.28
N LEU A 8 -8.73 -34.89 -4.14
CA LEU A 8 -7.50 -34.25 -4.61
C LEU A 8 -7.80 -33.01 -5.46
N LEU A 9 -8.83 -33.05 -6.32
CA LEU A 9 -9.21 -31.89 -7.14
C LEU A 9 -9.79 -30.74 -6.29
N ALA A 10 -10.57 -31.05 -5.26
CA ALA A 10 -11.11 -30.05 -4.33
C ALA A 10 -10.02 -29.42 -3.44
N LEU A 11 -8.99 -30.17 -3.05
CA LEU A 11 -7.85 -29.61 -2.32
C LEU A 11 -7.03 -28.64 -3.19
N VAL A 12 -6.81 -28.95 -4.47
CA VAL A 12 -6.05 -28.07 -5.40
C VAL A 12 -6.81 -26.77 -5.70
N LEU A 13 -8.15 -26.82 -5.76
CA LEU A 13 -9.01 -25.64 -5.91
C LEU A 13 -9.07 -24.74 -4.64
N ALA A 14 -8.75 -25.27 -3.46
CA ALA A 14 -8.68 -24.49 -2.22
C ALA A 14 -7.31 -23.81 -2.00
N LEU A 15 -6.22 -24.38 -2.55
CA LEU A 15 -4.88 -23.75 -2.53
C LEU A 15 -4.72 -22.59 -3.52
N THR A 16 -5.71 -22.39 -4.40
CA THR A 16 -5.87 -21.16 -5.20
C THR A 16 -6.77 -20.14 -4.50
N ALA A 17 -6.81 -20.15 -3.15
CA ALA A 17 -6.80 -18.91 -2.39
C ALA A 17 -5.45 -18.21 -2.64
N CYS A 18 -5.32 -17.70 -3.87
CA CYS A 18 -4.12 -17.18 -4.49
C CYS A 18 -3.51 -16.11 -3.57
N SER A 19 -2.20 -16.22 -3.32
CA SER A 19 -1.36 -15.12 -2.84
C SER A 19 -1.83 -13.79 -3.44
N GLU A 20 -2.53 -12.95 -2.67
CA GLU A 20 -2.88 -11.61 -3.14
C GLU A 20 -1.56 -10.88 -3.41
N ASP A 21 -1.33 -10.52 -4.68
CA ASP A 21 -0.18 -9.71 -5.02
C ASP A 21 -0.33 -8.34 -4.31
N PHE A 22 0.68 -7.98 -3.53
CA PHE A 22 0.78 -6.67 -2.86
C PHE A 22 1.99 -5.86 -3.34
N THR A 23 2.60 -6.25 -4.46
CA THR A 23 3.77 -5.55 -5.03
C THR A 23 3.47 -4.08 -5.31
N GLU A 24 4.19 -3.17 -4.67
CA GLU A 24 4.04 -1.74 -4.90
C GLU A 24 5.13 -1.26 -5.85
N ALA A 25 4.75 -0.41 -6.82
CA ALA A 25 5.72 0.26 -7.69
C ALA A 25 5.45 1.76 -7.63
N LYS A 26 6.45 2.56 -7.26
CA LYS A 26 6.27 4.01 -7.30
C LYS A 26 6.06 4.46 -8.76
N PRO A 27 5.04 5.27 -9.06
CA PRO A 27 4.90 5.88 -10.37
C PRO A 27 6.17 6.66 -10.77
N ALA A 28 6.70 6.41 -11.97
CA ALA A 28 7.90 7.10 -12.45
C ALA A 28 7.73 8.63 -12.49
N ASN A 29 6.54 9.11 -12.85
CA ASN A 29 6.08 10.50 -12.77
C ASN A 29 4.56 10.53 -12.60
N GLY A 30 4.05 11.37 -11.71
CA GLY A 30 2.63 11.51 -11.35
C GLY A 30 2.04 12.86 -11.70
N GLY A 31 1.93 13.15 -13.00
CA GLY A 31 1.31 14.39 -13.45
C GLY A 31 0.98 14.43 -14.93
N ASN A 32 1.10 13.31 -15.63
CA ASN A 32 1.12 13.25 -17.09
C ASN A 32 -0.19 12.70 -17.68
N GLU A 33 -1.26 12.68 -16.88
CA GLU A 33 -2.58 12.13 -17.23
C GLU A 33 -2.61 10.66 -17.69
N ARG A 34 -1.51 9.92 -17.55
CA ARG A 34 -1.47 8.50 -17.92
C ARG A 34 -2.30 7.66 -16.95
N THR A 35 -2.72 6.51 -17.45
CA THR A 35 -3.33 5.48 -16.60
C THR A 35 -2.24 4.76 -15.81
N LEU A 36 -2.35 4.72 -14.49
CA LEU A 36 -1.45 3.94 -13.63
C LEU A 36 -1.72 2.45 -13.78
N SER A 37 -0.66 1.64 -13.64
CA SER A 37 -0.80 0.20 -13.46
C SER A 37 -1.42 -0.11 -12.09
N ARG A 38 -1.89 -1.34 -11.89
CA ARG A 38 -2.42 -1.77 -10.58
C ARG A 38 -1.37 -1.69 -9.46
N THR A 39 -0.10 -2.02 -9.74
CA THR A 39 1.00 -1.95 -8.76
C THR A 39 1.36 -0.50 -8.40
N GLU A 40 1.22 0.42 -9.36
CA GLU A 40 1.38 1.86 -9.15
C GLU A 40 0.23 2.48 -8.36
N LEU A 41 -1.00 2.08 -8.68
CA LEU A 41 -2.18 2.50 -7.92
C LEU A 41 -2.11 2.00 -6.48
N ARG A 42 -1.62 0.77 -6.26
CA ARG A 42 -1.36 0.21 -4.95
C ARG A 42 -0.38 1.06 -4.16
N TRP A 43 0.75 1.45 -4.76
CA TRP A 43 1.72 2.35 -4.10
C TRP A 43 1.05 3.66 -3.66
N CYS A 44 0.27 4.29 -4.54
CA CYS A 44 -0.42 5.54 -4.22
C CYS A 44 -1.42 5.39 -3.08
N MET A 45 -2.35 4.43 -3.17
CA MET A 45 -3.43 4.30 -2.19
C MET A 45 -2.93 3.72 -0.86
N PHE A 46 -1.92 2.85 -0.85
CA PHE A 46 -1.35 2.35 0.39
C PHE A 46 -0.53 3.41 1.11
N ASN A 47 0.25 4.22 0.38
CA ASN A 47 0.99 5.32 1.00
C ASN A 47 0.08 6.43 1.53
N ASP A 48 -1.09 6.64 0.93
CA ASP A 48 -2.12 7.55 1.47
C ASP A 48 -2.53 7.12 2.90
N ILE A 49 -2.87 5.85 3.10
CA ILE A 49 -3.18 5.29 4.43
C ILE A 49 -1.99 5.42 5.39
N ARG A 50 -0.77 5.09 4.95
CA ARG A 50 0.44 5.20 5.79
C ARG A 50 0.71 6.63 6.24
N ILE A 51 0.55 7.60 5.34
CA ILE A 51 0.75 9.02 5.62
C ILE A 51 -0.32 9.53 6.58
N GLU A 52 -1.60 9.21 6.33
CA GLU A 52 -2.69 9.63 7.21
C GLU A 52 -2.58 9.01 8.61
N ALA A 53 -2.16 7.75 8.72
CA ALA A 53 -1.97 7.08 10.00
C ALA A 53 -0.86 7.71 10.85
N ALA A 54 0.17 8.28 10.23
CA ALA A 54 1.29 8.94 10.91
C ALA A 54 1.04 10.42 11.22
N ARG A 55 0.10 11.06 10.52
CA ARG A 55 -0.17 12.50 10.63
C ARG A 55 -0.42 12.99 12.07
N PRO A 56 -1.18 12.28 12.93
CA PRO A 56 -1.40 12.72 14.32
C PRO A 56 -0.11 12.82 15.13
N ASP A 57 0.86 11.93 14.88
CA ASP A 57 2.11 11.83 15.64
C ASP A 57 3.07 12.99 15.32
N MET A 58 2.82 13.75 14.24
CA MET A 58 3.67 14.89 13.85
C MET A 58 3.48 16.10 14.77
N ARG A 59 2.39 16.15 15.55
CA ARG A 59 2.19 17.21 16.54
C ARG A 59 3.17 17.03 17.70
N GLY A 60 4.16 17.92 17.79
CA GLY A 60 5.19 17.87 18.83
C GLY A 60 6.34 16.91 18.51
N ALA A 61 6.39 16.36 17.29
CA ALA A 61 7.51 15.55 16.82
C ALA A 61 8.79 16.39 16.67
N LYS A 62 9.96 15.73 16.74
CA LYS A 62 11.26 16.36 16.50
C LYS A 62 11.34 16.85 15.05
N GLN A 63 12.12 17.91 14.82
CA GLN A 63 12.29 18.51 13.49
C GLN A 63 12.65 17.48 12.40
N GLY A 64 13.53 16.52 12.69
CA GLY A 64 13.91 15.46 11.74
C GLY A 64 12.75 14.53 11.37
N GLN A 65 11.84 14.23 12.30
CA GLN A 65 10.64 13.43 12.02
C GLN A 65 9.67 14.18 11.11
N VAL A 66 9.43 15.46 11.41
CA VAL A 66 8.59 16.34 10.59
C VAL A 66 9.16 16.49 9.18
N GLN A 67 10.48 16.62 9.04
CA GLN A 67 11.15 16.68 7.73
C GLN A 67 10.96 15.38 6.94
N ALA A 68 11.16 14.22 7.57
CA ALA A 68 10.96 12.92 6.92
C ALA A 68 9.49 12.72 6.48
N PHE A 69 8.53 13.09 7.33
CA PHE A 69 7.11 13.06 7.00
C PHE A 69 6.79 13.97 5.82
N ASN A 70 7.25 15.22 5.84
CA ASN A 70 7.02 16.17 4.75
C ASN A 70 7.67 15.71 3.43
N ALA A 71 8.83 15.06 3.48
CA ALA A 71 9.45 14.46 2.30
C ALA A 71 8.57 13.35 1.70
N ALA A 72 8.00 12.48 2.54
CA ALA A 72 7.08 11.43 2.09
C ALA A 72 5.78 12.01 1.50
N VAL A 73 5.20 13.04 2.13
CA VAL A 73 4.02 13.77 1.59
C VAL A 73 4.35 14.40 0.25
N THR A 74 5.53 15.01 0.11
CA THR A 74 5.97 15.64 -1.15
C THR A 74 6.14 14.60 -2.26
N GLU A 75 6.76 13.47 -1.95
CA GLU A 75 6.94 12.37 -2.88
C GLU A 75 5.60 11.77 -3.33
N TRP A 76 4.69 11.55 -2.38
CA TRP A 76 3.35 11.06 -2.68
C TRP A 76 2.57 12.05 -3.55
N ASN A 77 2.60 13.34 -3.23
CA ASN A 77 1.96 14.39 -4.03
C ASN A 77 2.51 14.41 -5.47
N ALA A 78 3.82 14.31 -5.64
CA ALA A 78 4.46 14.32 -6.96
C ALA A 78 4.14 13.06 -7.79
N ALA A 79 3.88 11.92 -7.15
CA ALA A 79 3.57 10.66 -7.81
C ALA A 79 2.07 10.41 -8.01
N CYS A 80 1.21 10.99 -7.16
CA CYS A 80 -0.18 10.59 -7.03
C CYS A 80 -1.20 11.75 -7.10
N ARG A 81 -0.81 13.03 -7.26
CA ARG A 81 -1.83 14.12 -7.28
C ARG A 81 -2.70 14.16 -8.53
N ALA A 82 -2.25 13.61 -9.66
CA ALA A 82 -2.97 13.65 -10.94
C ALA A 82 -2.69 12.41 -11.78
N TYR A 83 -3.64 11.46 -11.77
CA TYR A 83 -3.54 10.22 -12.54
C TYR A 83 -4.91 9.72 -13.01
N ARG A 84 -4.90 8.92 -14.07
CA ARG A 84 -6.06 8.13 -14.49
C ARG A 84 -5.91 6.70 -13.95
N TYR A 85 -7.02 6.00 -13.78
CA TYR A 85 -7.03 4.62 -13.33
C TYR A 85 -8.21 3.87 -13.94
N SER A 86 -8.04 2.56 -14.13
CA SER A 86 -9.17 1.67 -14.42
C SER A 86 -10.03 1.51 -13.16
N ARG A 87 -11.35 1.53 -13.31
CA ARG A 87 -12.29 1.27 -12.21
C ARG A 87 -12.04 -0.10 -11.57
N GLY A 88 -11.80 -1.12 -12.39
CA GLY A 88 -11.55 -2.48 -11.90
C GLY A 88 -10.26 -2.60 -11.08
N ASP A 89 -9.20 -1.89 -11.49
CA ASP A 89 -7.95 -1.85 -10.71
C ASP A 89 -8.13 -1.11 -9.40
N ARG A 90 -8.85 0.02 -9.39
CA ARG A 90 -9.17 0.75 -8.15
C ARG A 90 -9.99 -0.09 -7.18
N GLU A 91 -11.02 -0.79 -7.65
CA GLU A 91 -11.83 -1.67 -6.82
C GLU A 91 -11.00 -2.85 -6.26
N ALA A 92 -10.07 -3.39 -7.06
CA ALA A 92 -9.16 -4.43 -6.59
C ALA A 92 -8.21 -3.92 -5.49
N VAL A 93 -7.58 -2.76 -5.69
CA VAL A 93 -6.70 -2.16 -4.69
C VAL A 93 -7.48 -1.75 -3.43
N GLN A 94 -8.73 -1.31 -3.57
CA GLN A 94 -9.60 -0.99 -2.43
C GLN A 94 -9.84 -2.20 -1.53
N ARG A 95 -10.12 -3.39 -2.10
CA ARG A 95 -10.25 -4.63 -1.32
C ARG A 95 -8.94 -5.01 -0.62
N GLN A 96 -7.80 -4.79 -1.28
CA GLN A 96 -6.49 -5.02 -0.67
C GLN A 96 -6.23 -4.09 0.52
N ILE A 97 -6.68 -2.83 0.44
CA ILE A 97 -6.64 -1.90 1.58
C ILE A 97 -7.48 -2.43 2.73
N GLU A 98 -8.71 -2.87 2.45
CA GLU A 98 -9.59 -3.42 3.47
C GLU A 98 -8.97 -4.64 4.16
N ALA A 99 -8.35 -5.53 3.40
CA ALA A 99 -7.66 -6.71 3.93
C ALA A 99 -6.41 -6.37 4.77
N ARG A 100 -5.70 -5.26 4.49
CA ARG A 100 -4.42 -4.92 5.12
C ARG A 100 -4.43 -3.64 5.95
N ARG A 101 -5.61 -3.06 6.22
CA ARG A 101 -5.73 -1.71 6.78
C ARG A 101 -4.89 -1.50 8.04
N GLN A 102 -5.04 -2.39 9.02
CA GLN A 102 -4.26 -2.30 10.27
C GLN A 102 -2.76 -2.38 10.06
N GLN A 103 -2.32 -3.23 9.11
CA GLN A 103 -0.91 -3.35 8.77
C GLN A 103 -0.38 -2.05 8.14
N LEU A 104 -1.11 -1.45 7.19
CA LEU A 104 -0.74 -0.19 6.55
C LEU A 104 -0.68 0.97 7.57
N GLU A 105 -1.64 1.04 8.49
CA GLU A 105 -1.63 2.05 9.56
C GLU A 105 -0.43 1.86 10.50
N THR A 106 -0.09 0.62 10.84
CA THR A 106 1.07 0.28 11.67
C THR A 106 2.37 0.64 10.96
N GLU A 107 2.51 0.30 9.69
CA GLU A 107 3.65 0.68 8.84
C GLU A 107 3.81 2.21 8.78
N GLY A 108 2.71 2.95 8.64
CA GLY A 108 2.69 4.40 8.64
C GLY A 108 3.26 5.01 9.92
N LYS A 109 2.71 4.61 11.08
CA LYS A 109 3.17 5.09 12.40
C LYS A 109 4.64 4.76 12.66
N ALA A 110 5.07 3.56 12.25
CA ALA A 110 6.46 3.13 12.43
C ALA A 110 7.46 3.85 11.50
N ARG A 111 7.02 4.34 10.33
CA ARG A 111 7.90 4.92 9.31
C ARG A 111 8.63 6.18 9.77
N PHE A 112 8.03 6.95 10.67
CA PHE A 112 8.57 8.25 11.12
C PHE A 112 8.83 8.31 12.63
N SER A 113 8.63 7.19 13.33
CA SER A 113 9.10 7.06 14.71
C SER A 113 10.63 7.02 14.70
N VAL A 114 11.25 7.69 15.67
CA VAL A 114 12.70 7.68 15.81
C VAL A 114 13.12 6.23 16.04
N ARG A 115 13.97 5.66 15.16
CA ARG A 115 14.87 4.61 15.63
C ARG A 115 15.84 5.32 16.55
N GLU A 116 15.68 5.14 17.85
CA GLU A 116 16.74 5.50 18.79
C GLU A 116 17.94 4.62 18.46
N ALA A 117 18.77 5.08 17.52
CA ALA A 117 20.17 4.69 17.52
C ALA A 117 20.71 5.28 18.82
N GLY A 118 21.06 4.40 19.75
CA GLY A 118 21.57 4.75 21.07
C GLY A 118 22.63 5.84 21.01
N GLY A 119 22.58 6.72 22.01
CA GLY A 119 23.55 7.80 22.21
C GLY A 119 24.97 7.33 22.44
#